data_AF-Q5W5K3-F1
#
_entry.id   AF-Q5W5K3-F1
#
_cell.length_a   1.000
_cell.length_b   1.000
_cell.length_c   1.000
_cell.angle_alpha   90.00
_cell.angle_beta   90.00
_cell.angle_gamma   90.00
#
_symmetry.space_group_name_H-M   'P 1'
#
loop_
_entity.id
_entity.type
_entity.pdbx_description
1 polymer ?
#
loop_
_entity_poly.entity_id
_entity_poly.type
_entity_poly.pdbx_seq_one_letter_code
_entity_poly.pdbx_strand_id
1 'polypeptide(L)'
;EHGVYNAQRFNNDSNLLQQTRANVERYCKYNAEIDQSTITDKSVPPQVKLSSVTQAGGRHPAVLMCSAYDFYPKRIQISWMRDGKLVESDVTSTEEMSNGD
;
A
#
# COMPACT_ATOMS: atom_id res chain seq x y z
N GLU A 1 -33.36 -13.60 3.72
CA GLU A 1 -34.06 -14.21 2.56
C GLU A 1 -33.78 -13.51 1.23
N HIS A 2 -33.84 -12.18 1.12
CA HIS A 2 -33.62 -11.46 -0.15
C HIS A 2 -32.31 -11.78 -0.90
N GLY A 3 -31.18 -11.96 -0.19
CA GLY A 3 -29.92 -12.33 -0.84
C GLY A 3 -29.97 -13.68 -1.57
N VAL A 4 -30.67 -14.67 -1.00
CA VAL A 4 -30.84 -16.01 -1.60
C VAL A 4 -31.74 -15.93 -2.84
N TYR A 5 -32.84 -15.17 -2.76
CA TYR A 5 -33.73 -14.94 -3.89
C TYR A 5 -32.99 -14.28 -5.07
N ASN A 6 -32.22 -13.21 -4.80
CA ASN A 6 -31.45 -12.52 -5.83
C ASN A 6 -30.36 -13.42 -6.43
N ALA A 7 -29.67 -14.21 -5.61
CA ALA A 7 -28.67 -15.16 -6.09
C ALA A 7 -29.29 -16.21 -7.01
N GLN A 8 -30.43 -16.81 -6.63
CA GLN A 8 -31.14 -17.77 -7.49
C GLN A 8 -31.56 -17.14 -8.82
N ARG A 9 -32.09 -15.91 -8.78
CA ARG A 9 -32.48 -15.18 -9.99
C ARG A 9 -31.28 -14.94 -10.91
N PHE A 10 -30.16 -14.41 -10.41
CA PHE A 10 -28.99 -14.12 -11.23
C PHE A 10 -28.26 -15.38 -11.70
N ASN A 11 -28.19 -16.42 -10.87
CA ASN A 11 -27.55 -17.68 -11.25
C ASN A 11 -28.34 -18.48 -12.31
N ASN A 12 -29.63 -18.19 -12.48
CA ASN A 12 -30.46 -18.83 -13.51
C ASN A 12 -30.51 -18.03 -14.84
N ASP A 13 -29.91 -16.84 -14.91
CA ASP A 13 -29.83 -16.04 -16.14
C ASP A 13 -28.53 -16.36 -16.90
N SER A 14 -28.62 -17.21 -17.92
CA SER A 14 -27.46 -17.64 -18.72
C SER A 14 -26.80 -16.49 -19.49
N ASN A 15 -27.56 -15.47 -19.91
CA ASN A 15 -27.01 -14.32 -20.63
C ASN A 15 -26.18 -13.46 -19.68
N LEU A 16 -26.69 -13.20 -18.48
CA LEU A 16 -25.96 -12.46 -17.45
C LEU A 16 -24.66 -13.19 -17.05
N LEU A 17 -24.72 -14.51 -16.87
CA LEU A 17 -23.55 -15.33 -16.54
C LEU A 17 -22.50 -15.30 -17.65
N GLN A 18 -22.90 -15.44 -18.92
CA GLN A 18 -21.99 -15.35 -20.05
C GLN A 18 -21.35 -13.97 -20.16
N GLN A 19 -22.13 -12.90 -20.03
CA GLN A 19 -21.62 -11.52 -20.07
C GLN A 19 -20.64 -11.25 -18.93
N THR A 20 -20.98 -11.67 -17.70
CA THR A 20 -20.12 -11.48 -16.52
C THR A 20 -18.79 -12.21 -16.66
N ARG A 21 -18.79 -13.42 -17.24
CA ARG A 21 -17.55 -14.15 -17.55
C ARG A 21 -16.71 -13.43 -18.62
N ALA A 22 -17.35 -12.96 -19.68
CA ALA A 22 -16.67 -12.23 -20.75
C ALA A 22 -16.06 -10.90 -20.27
N ASN A 23 -16.63 -10.27 -19.24
CA ASN A 23 -16.12 -9.03 -18.67
C ASN A 23 -14.73 -9.17 -18.04
N VAL A 24 -14.31 -10.37 -17.62
CA VAL A 24 -12.94 -10.58 -17.11
C VAL A 24 -11.92 -10.19 -18.17
N GLU A 25 -12.09 -10.68 -19.39
CA GLU A 25 -11.17 -10.38 -20.50
C GLU A 25 -11.44 -8.98 -21.08
N ARG A 26 -12.70 -8.70 -21.41
CA ARG A 26 -13.06 -7.49 -22.16
C ARG A 26 -12.95 -6.21 -21.34
N TYR A 27 -13.26 -6.27 -20.05
CA TYR A 27 -13.34 -5.08 -19.20
C TYR A 27 -12.21 -5.08 -18.17
N CYS A 28 -12.10 -6.11 -17.33
CA CYS A 28 -11.16 -6.09 -16.21
C CYS A 28 -9.71 -6.09 -16.69
N LYS A 29 -9.30 -7.08 -17.51
CA LYS A 29 -7.91 -7.15 -17.99
C LYS A 29 -7.56 -6.00 -18.93
N TYR A 30 -8.42 -5.72 -19.91
CA TYR A 30 -8.21 -4.62 -20.84
C TYR A 30 -7.94 -3.28 -20.12
N ASN A 31 -8.81 -2.90 -19.17
CA ASN A 31 -8.61 -1.66 -18.42
C ASN A 31 -7.43 -1.75 -17.44
N ALA A 32 -7.24 -2.90 -16.77
CA ALA A 32 -6.11 -3.09 -15.86
C ALA A 32 -4.76 -2.98 -16.59
N GLU A 33 -4.63 -3.47 -17.81
CA GLU A 33 -3.42 -3.33 -18.63
C GLU A 33 -3.14 -1.87 -18.99
N ILE A 34 -4.18 -1.12 -19.36
CA ILE A 34 -4.08 0.32 -19.61
C ILE A 34 -3.63 1.03 -18.33
N ASP A 35 -4.34 0.84 -17.22
CA ASP A 35 -4.02 1.47 -15.94
C ASP A 35 -2.59 1.12 -15.50
N GLN A 36 -2.23 -0.16 -15.54
CA GLN A 36 -0.89 -0.65 -15.21
C GLN A 36 0.17 0.03 -16.07
N SER A 37 -0.05 0.16 -17.39
CA SER A 37 0.92 0.82 -18.28
C SER A 37 1.13 2.31 -17.94
N THR A 38 0.12 2.98 -17.36
CA THR A 38 0.24 4.40 -16.97
C THR A 38 0.98 4.61 -15.64
N ILE A 39 0.94 3.62 -14.74
CA ILE A 39 1.52 3.72 -13.39
C ILE A 39 2.85 2.98 -13.21
N THR A 40 3.17 1.99 -14.05
CA THR A 40 4.34 1.11 -13.85
C THR A 40 5.66 1.87 -13.73
N ASP A 41 5.84 2.91 -14.55
CA ASP A 41 7.06 3.71 -14.58
C ASP A 41 6.99 4.94 -13.66
N LYS A 42 5.91 5.09 -12.88
CA LYS A 42 5.79 6.19 -11.93
C LYS A 42 6.54 5.83 -10.67
N SER A 43 7.45 6.71 -10.28
CA SER A 43 8.09 6.65 -8.97
C SER A 43 8.28 8.07 -8.45
N VAL A 44 8.06 8.22 -7.15
CA VAL A 44 8.31 9.45 -6.42
C VAL A 44 9.27 9.12 -5.28
N PRO A 45 10.43 9.77 -5.19
CA PRO A 45 11.38 9.52 -4.12
C PRO A 45 10.83 10.02 -2.77
N PRO A 46 11.16 9.35 -1.65
CA PRO A 46 10.68 9.77 -0.34
C PRO A 46 11.28 11.09 0.10
N GLN A 47 10.44 11.89 0.74
CA GLN A 47 10.88 13.01 1.57
C GLN A 47 11.20 12.49 2.97
N VAL A 48 12.47 12.61 3.37
CA VAL A 48 12.96 12.05 4.64
C VAL A 48 13.22 13.16 5.64
N LYS A 49 12.68 12.99 6.85
CA LYS A 49 12.92 13.86 8.00
C LYS A 49 13.48 13.06 9.16
N LEU A 50 14.65 13.47 9.64
CA LEU A 50 15.25 12.93 10.86
C LEU A 50 14.96 13.89 12.02
N SER A 51 14.41 13.37 13.12
CA SER A 51 14.16 14.15 14.34
C SER A 51 14.58 13.40 15.59
N SER A 52 14.93 14.15 16.63
CA SER A 52 15.07 13.62 17.99
C SER A 52 13.73 13.78 18.70
N VAL A 53 13.19 12.68 19.24
CA VAL A 53 11.90 12.68 19.93
C VAL A 53 12.04 12.06 21.31
N THR A 54 11.42 12.68 22.31
CA THR A 54 11.31 12.14 23.66
C THR A 54 10.03 11.31 23.76
N GLN A 55 10.14 10.09 24.27
CA GLN A 55 8.95 9.25 24.49
C GLN A 55 8.02 9.88 25.54
N ALA A 56 6.72 9.59 25.42
CA ALA A 56 5.70 10.05 26.36
C ALA A 56 6.09 9.65 27.79
N GLY A 57 6.16 10.63 28.70
CA GLY A 57 6.58 10.44 30.09
C GLY A 57 7.99 10.91 30.42
N GLY A 58 8.80 11.33 29.43
CA GLY A 58 10.04 12.12 29.63
C GLY A 58 11.19 11.45 30.40
N ARG A 59 10.99 10.21 30.87
CA ARG A 59 11.98 9.45 31.66
C ARG A 59 13.01 8.71 30.78
N HIS A 60 12.69 8.48 29.51
CA HIS A 60 13.57 7.78 28.59
C HIS A 60 14.44 8.77 27.79
N PRO A 61 15.69 8.39 27.45
CA PRO A 61 16.53 9.15 26.53
C PRO A 61 15.80 9.43 25.21
N ALA A 62 16.14 10.54 24.56
CA ALA A 62 15.59 10.86 23.26
C ALA A 62 15.97 9.78 22.24
N VAL A 63 14.99 9.34 21.44
CA VAL A 63 15.19 8.40 20.33
C VAL A 63 15.25 9.17 19.02
N LEU A 64 15.92 8.59 18.03
CA LEU A 64 15.90 9.13 16.67
C LEU A 64 14.69 8.56 15.93
N MET A 65 13.92 9.44 15.29
CA MET A 65 12.79 9.09 14.45
C MET A 65 13.12 9.50 13.01
N CYS A 66 13.13 8.52 12.12
CA CYS A 66 13.23 8.73 10.68
C CYS A 66 11.82 8.59 10.10
N SER A 67 11.29 9.69 9.58
CA SER A 67 10.00 9.70 8.91
C SER A 67 10.20 9.86 7.40
N ALA A 68 9.59 8.97 6.62
CA ALA A 68 9.59 9.02 5.16
C ALA A 68 8.17 9.27 4.65
N TYR A 69 8.00 10.27 3.78
CA TYR A 69 6.70 10.72 3.28
C TYR A 69 6.70 10.81 1.75
N ASP A 70 5.49 10.87 1.18
CA ASP A 70 5.23 11.23 -0.22
C ASP A 70 6.02 10.42 -1.26
N PHE A 71 6.15 9.11 -1.02
CA PHE A 71 6.86 8.20 -1.91
C PHE A 71 5.91 7.25 -2.62
N TYR A 72 6.30 6.84 -3.82
CA TYR A 72 5.59 5.83 -4.61
C TYR A 72 6.59 4.97 -5.39
N PRO A 73 6.38 3.64 -5.48
CA PRO A 73 5.28 2.84 -4.91
C PRO A 73 5.42 2.58 -3.40
N LYS A 74 4.45 1.88 -2.78
CA LYS A 74 4.36 1.63 -1.33
C LYS A 74 5.59 0.98 -0.68
N ARG A 75 6.40 0.22 -1.43
CA ARG A 75 7.53 -0.52 -0.84
C ARG A 75 8.72 0.41 -0.63
N ILE A 76 9.16 0.51 0.62
CA ILE A 76 10.37 1.25 1.02
C ILE A 76 11.20 0.40 1.98
N GLN A 77 12.50 0.67 2.05
CA GLN A 77 13.40 0.09 3.04
C GLN A 77 14.15 1.23 3.75
N ILE A 78 14.14 1.21 5.08
CA ILE A 78 14.86 2.17 5.92
C ILE A 78 15.86 1.40 6.77
N SER A 79 17.12 1.88 6.78
CA SER A 79 18.21 1.30 7.57
C SER A 79 18.90 2.37 8.40
N TRP A 80 19.32 2.01 9.62
CA TRP A 80 20.10 2.89 10.48
C TRP A 80 21.58 2.54 10.42
N MET A 81 22.42 3.57 10.39
CA MET A 81 23.88 3.41 10.41
C MET A 81 24.49 4.25 11.53
N ARG A 82 25.52 3.71 12.18
CA ARG A 82 26.38 4.41 13.14
C ARG A 82 27.82 4.24 12.70
N ASP A 83 28.49 5.35 12.40
CA ASP A 83 29.88 5.36 11.94
C ASP A 83 30.14 4.41 10.76
N GLY A 84 29.19 4.39 9.80
CA GLY A 84 29.25 3.55 8.61
C GLY A 84 28.90 2.07 8.84
N LYS A 85 28.53 1.66 10.05
CA LYS A 85 28.11 0.28 10.36
C LYS A 85 26.59 0.20 10.53
N LEU A 86 25.98 -0.84 9.96
CA LEU A 86 24.55 -1.12 10.08
C LEU A 86 24.19 -1.37 11.55
N VAL A 87 23.08 -0.77 11.99
CA VAL A 87 22.51 -0.97 13.33
C VAL A 87 21.15 -1.65 13.17
N GLU A 88 21.04 -2.88 13.70
CA GLU A 88 19.80 -3.68 13.66
C GLU A 88 19.14 -3.78 15.04
N SER A 89 19.92 -3.63 16.12
CA SER A 89 19.40 -3.65 17.49
C SER A 89 18.67 -2.37 17.83
N ASP A 90 17.59 -2.47 18.62
CA ASP A 90 16.81 -1.34 19.15
C ASP A 90 16.20 -0.43 18.06
N VAL A 91 15.95 -0.99 16.88
CA VAL A 91 15.25 -0.32 15.78
C VAL A 91 13.82 -0.83 15.69
N THR A 92 12.86 0.10 15.67
CA THR A 92 11.44 -0.21 15.43
C THR A 92 10.96 0.56 14.21
N SER A 93 10.10 -0.07 13.40
CA SER A 93 9.44 0.57 12.27
C SER A 93 7.93 0.46 12.40
N THR A 94 7.22 1.45 11.89
CA THR A 94 5.76 1.40 11.73
C THR A 94 5.41 0.84 10.36
N GLU A 95 4.20 0.31 10.21
CA GLU A 95 3.67 -0.07 8.90
C GLU A 95 3.54 1.16 7.99
N GLU A 96 3.68 0.97 6.68
CA GLU A 96 3.49 2.05 5.71
C GLU A 96 2.01 2.37 5.55
N MET A 97 1.67 3.64 5.70
CA MET A 97 0.30 4.16 5.59
C MET A 97 0.11 4.88 4.26
N SER A 98 -0.98 4.58 3.56
CA SER A 98 -1.36 5.30 2.34
C SER A 98 -1.97 6.65 2.70
N ASN A 99 -1.53 7.71 2.02
CA ASN A 99 -2.08 9.07 2.07
C ASN A 99 -3.27 9.25 1.11
N GLY A 100 -3.36 8.44 0.04
CA GLY A 100 -4.51 8.36 -0.85
C GLY A 100 -4.55 9.39 -1.98
N ASP A 101 -3.41 10.01 -2.29
CA ASP A 101 -3.22 10.88 -3.45
C ASP A 101 -2.82 10.12 -4.74
#